data_AF-A0A3S0CRW5-F1
#
_entry.id   AF-A0A3S0CRW5-F1
#
_cell.length_a   1.000
_cell.length_b   1.000
_cell.length_c   1.000
_cell.angle_alpha   90.00
_cell.angle_beta   90.00
_cell.angle_gamma   90.00
#
_symmetry.space_group_name_H-M   'P 1'
#
loop_
_entity.id
_entity.type
_entity.pdbx_description
1 polymer ?
#
loop_
_entity_poly.entity_id
_entity_poly.type
_entity_poly.pdbx_seq_one_letter_code
_entity_poly.pdbx_strand_id
1 'polypeptide(L)'
;MKLLKFLVVVLVGCGVISCATQNTHSIADPKIDASAVSTESDISASESQMVGGWAPAFFSEFNKKELQDIVDGINEGRVKKATISYPTQMSSLAVKIRDYLQTQTNSKIQMEKVELANTDTVTYNMKQVVVTLYFGSN
;
A
#
# COMPACT_ATOMS: atom_id res chain seq x y z
N MET A 1 -6.63 -29.12 42.23
CA MET A 1 -7.47 -28.21 43.03
C MET A 1 -8.43 -27.48 42.09
N LYS A 2 -9.73 -27.51 42.41
CA LYS A 2 -10.81 -26.82 41.70
C LYS A 2 -10.91 -25.37 42.19
N LEU A 3 -11.08 -24.40 41.29
CA LEU A 3 -11.79 -23.11 41.48
C LEU A 3 -11.74 -22.37 40.13
N LEU A 4 -12.69 -22.58 39.22
CA LEU A 4 -14.05 -22.01 39.14
C LEU A 4 -14.08 -20.51 38.73
N LYS A 5 -14.22 -20.33 37.41
CA LYS A 5 -15.09 -19.40 36.66
C LYS A 5 -15.23 -17.94 37.16
N PHE A 6 -14.77 -17.01 36.32
CA PHE A 6 -15.55 -15.82 35.99
C PHE A 6 -15.62 -15.66 34.47
N LEU A 7 -16.74 -16.13 33.92
CA LEU A 7 -17.21 -15.87 32.58
C LEU A 7 -17.88 -14.50 32.61
N VAL A 8 -17.25 -13.48 32.04
CA VAL A 8 -17.89 -12.18 31.81
C VAL A 8 -18.16 -12.08 30.31
N VAL A 9 -19.38 -12.45 29.94
CA VAL A 9 -19.98 -12.19 28.63
C VAL A 9 -20.46 -10.75 28.64
N VAL A 10 -19.75 -9.86 27.94
CA VAL A 10 -20.29 -8.52 27.60
C VAL A 10 -20.79 -8.59 26.18
N LEU A 11 -22.11 -8.58 26.06
CA LEU A 11 -22.87 -8.65 24.82
C LEU A 11 -23.62 -7.34 24.67
N VAL A 12 -22.98 -6.32 24.10
CA VAL A 12 -23.58 -5.05 23.68
C VAL A 12 -22.64 -4.47 22.63
N GLY A 13 -22.99 -4.15 21.39
CA GLY A 13 -24.21 -4.15 20.62
C GLY A 13 -23.82 -3.43 19.32
N CYS A 14 -24.13 -4.01 18.15
CA CYS A 14 -23.81 -3.42 16.85
C CYS A 14 -24.56 -2.08 16.67
N GLY A 15 -23.84 -0.97 16.79
CA GLY A 15 -24.32 0.33 16.31
C GLY A 15 -23.76 0.58 14.91
N VAL A 16 -24.55 0.25 13.89
CA VAL A 16 -24.27 0.72 12.52
C VAL A 16 -24.59 2.21 12.46
N ILE A 17 -23.55 3.04 12.30
CA ILE A 17 -23.73 4.46 11.99
C ILE A 17 -24.11 4.54 10.51
N SER A 18 -25.42 4.54 10.25
CA SER A 18 -25.98 4.97 8.98
C SER A 18 -25.96 6.49 8.92
N CYS A 19 -25.00 7.06 8.19
CA CYS A 19 -25.03 8.46 7.80
C CYS A 19 -25.88 8.59 6.53
N ALA A 20 -27.14 9.00 6.67
CA ALA A 20 -27.93 9.53 5.57
C ALA A 20 -28.83 10.67 6.06
N THR A 21 -28.52 11.89 5.65
CA THR A 21 -29.50 12.98 5.60
C THR A 21 -29.16 13.83 4.39
N GLN A 22 -29.89 13.58 3.30
CA GLN A 22 -30.00 14.47 2.16
C GLN A 22 -31.32 15.22 2.30
N ASN A 23 -31.28 16.54 2.46
CA ASN A 23 -32.45 17.40 2.25
C ASN A 23 -32.06 18.50 1.26
N THR A 24 -32.16 18.20 -0.03
CA THR A 24 -32.29 19.20 -1.08
C THR A 24 -33.78 19.32 -1.41
N HIS A 25 -34.35 20.49 -1.10
CA HIS A 25 -35.77 20.78 -1.31
C HIS A 25 -35.98 21.20 -2.77
N SER A 26 -36.71 20.42 -3.58
CA SER A 26 -37.34 20.90 -4.82
C SER A 26 -38.46 19.94 -5.28
N ILE A 27 -39.68 20.33 -4.89
CA ILE A 27 -40.91 20.43 -5.71
C ILE A 27 -41.26 19.30 -6.69
N ALA A 28 -42.41 18.67 -6.37
CA ALA A 28 -43.46 18.08 -7.20
C ALA A 28 -43.29 16.67 -7.81
N ASP A 29 -44.19 15.78 -7.37
CA ASP A 29 -44.65 14.51 -7.95
C ASP A 29 -45.13 14.64 -9.41
N PRO A 30 -44.98 13.57 -10.24
CA PRO A 30 -46.10 12.61 -10.34
C PRO A 30 -45.72 11.12 -10.49
N LYS A 31 -46.55 10.27 -9.86
CA LYS A 31 -46.81 8.82 -10.05
C LYS A 31 -46.46 8.25 -11.43
N ILE A 32 -45.78 7.08 -11.46
CA ILE A 32 -46.05 5.95 -12.38
C ILE A 32 -45.62 4.61 -11.71
N ASP A 33 -46.53 3.63 -11.71
CA ASP A 33 -46.31 2.21 -11.36
C ASP A 33 -45.27 1.52 -12.27
N ALA A 34 -44.40 0.66 -11.71
CA ALA A 34 -44.09 -0.68 -12.26
C ALA A 34 -42.86 -1.33 -11.62
N SER A 35 -43.07 -2.58 -11.22
CA SER A 35 -42.18 -3.74 -11.37
C SER A 35 -40.82 -3.73 -10.67
N ALA A 36 -40.71 -4.63 -9.69
CA ALA A 36 -39.45 -5.17 -9.22
C ALA A 36 -38.60 -5.64 -10.41
N VAL A 37 -37.43 -5.02 -10.56
CA VAL A 37 -36.35 -5.48 -11.43
C VAL A 37 -35.17 -5.79 -10.52
N SER A 38 -34.94 -7.09 -10.33
CA SER A 38 -33.69 -7.62 -9.83
C SER A 38 -32.63 -7.37 -10.89
N THR A 39 -31.80 -6.34 -10.72
CA THR A 39 -30.51 -6.27 -11.41
C THR A 39 -29.46 -6.85 -10.48
N GLU A 40 -29.16 -8.13 -10.66
CA GLU A 40 -27.86 -8.66 -10.28
C GLU A 40 -26.82 -7.81 -11.01
N SER A 41 -26.15 -6.95 -10.25
CA SER A 41 -25.02 -6.19 -10.76
C SER A 41 -23.86 -7.16 -10.84
N ASP A 42 -23.63 -7.69 -12.04
CA ASP A 42 -22.39 -8.35 -12.39
C ASP A 42 -21.26 -7.31 -12.29
N ILE A 43 -20.67 -7.21 -11.09
CA ILE A 43 -19.43 -6.46 -10.88
C ILE A 43 -18.33 -7.33 -11.48
N SER A 44 -18.26 -7.35 -12.82
CA SER A 44 -17.02 -7.72 -13.49
C SER A 44 -15.93 -6.85 -12.89
N ALA A 45 -14.97 -7.48 -12.22
CA ALA A 45 -13.77 -6.84 -11.72
C ALA A 45 -13.01 -6.25 -12.90
N SER A 46 -13.37 -5.03 -13.28
CA SER A 46 -12.54 -4.19 -14.13
C SER A 46 -11.23 -4.05 -13.36
N GLU A 47 -10.18 -4.72 -13.85
CA GLU A 47 -8.81 -4.46 -13.43
C GLU A 47 -8.59 -2.97 -13.65
N SER A 48 -8.72 -2.18 -12.58
CA SER A 48 -8.49 -0.75 -12.60
C SER A 48 -7.09 -0.53 -13.14
N GLN A 49 -6.99 -0.05 -14.38
CA GLN A 49 -5.72 0.24 -15.02
C GLN A 49 -4.94 1.21 -14.12
N MET A 50 -3.83 0.73 -13.54
CA MET A 50 -3.04 1.51 -12.60
C MET A 50 -2.38 2.69 -13.34
N VAL A 51 -2.90 3.90 -13.12
CA VAL A 51 -2.49 5.12 -13.84
C VAL A 51 -1.23 5.70 -13.20
N GLY A 52 -0.07 5.08 -13.45
CA GLY A 52 1.23 5.63 -13.07
C GLY A 52 1.49 5.75 -11.56
N GLY A 53 2.65 6.33 -11.21
CA GLY A 53 2.99 6.76 -9.85
C GLY A 53 4.26 6.12 -9.30
N TRP A 54 4.65 6.56 -8.12
CA TRP A 54 5.77 5.99 -7.38
C TRP A 54 5.50 5.95 -5.88
N ALA A 55 6.13 5.01 -5.17
CA ALA A 55 6.08 4.93 -3.72
C ALA A 55 7.46 4.56 -3.15
N PRO A 56 7.90 5.18 -2.04
CA PRO A 56 9.11 4.80 -1.35
C PRO A 56 8.85 3.68 -0.33
N ALA A 57 9.77 2.72 -0.26
CA ALA A 57 9.88 1.78 0.84
C ALA A 57 11.20 2.03 1.59
N PHE A 58 11.14 2.17 2.91
CA PHE A 58 12.27 2.57 3.75
C PHE A 58 12.80 1.38 4.55
N PHE A 59 14.10 1.13 4.47
CA PHE A 59 14.75 0.00 5.13
C PHE A 59 15.89 0.47 6.03
N SER A 60 15.75 0.31 7.35
CA SER A 60 16.86 0.47 8.29
C SER A 60 17.69 -0.80 8.48
N GLU A 61 17.14 -1.94 8.06
CA GLU A 61 17.77 -3.25 8.13
C GLU A 61 17.30 -4.14 6.98
N PHE A 62 17.88 -5.34 6.85
CA PHE A 62 17.46 -6.29 5.83
C PHE A 62 16.18 -7.02 6.27
N ASN A 63 15.04 -6.63 5.71
CA ASN A 63 13.76 -7.26 5.97
C ASN A 63 13.32 -8.11 4.79
N LYS A 64 13.56 -9.43 4.86
CA LYS A 64 13.22 -10.35 3.76
C LYS A 64 11.73 -10.35 3.43
N LYS A 65 10.84 -10.20 4.42
CA LYS A 65 9.39 -10.27 4.20
C LYS A 65 8.93 -9.09 3.34
N GLU A 66 9.29 -7.87 3.71
CA GLU A 66 8.93 -6.68 2.94
C GLU A 66 9.58 -6.68 1.55
N LEU A 67 10.82 -7.17 1.43
CA LEU A 67 11.46 -7.34 0.14
C LEU A 67 10.74 -8.40 -0.72
N GLN A 68 10.18 -9.44 -0.12
CA GLN A 68 9.37 -10.42 -0.85
C GLN A 68 8.10 -9.78 -1.42
N ASP A 69 7.42 -8.93 -0.65
CA ASP A 69 6.23 -8.21 -1.14
C ASP A 69 6.56 -7.33 -2.37
N ILE A 70 7.78 -6.77 -2.43
CA ILE A 70 8.30 -6.04 -3.60
C ILE A 70 8.62 -6.99 -4.77
N VAL A 71 9.26 -8.14 -4.50
CA VAL A 71 9.55 -9.17 -5.50
C VAL A 71 8.27 -9.65 -6.18
N ASP A 72 7.24 -9.95 -5.39
CA ASP A 72 5.95 -10.40 -5.89
C ASP A 72 5.31 -9.31 -6.76
N GLY A 73 5.37 -8.04 -6.32
CA GLY A 73 4.92 -6.90 -7.10
C GLY A 73 5.63 -6.74 -8.45
N ILE A 74 6.93 -7.02 -8.53
CA ILE A 74 7.70 -6.98 -9.79
C ILE A 74 7.30 -8.15 -10.70
N ASN A 75 7.26 -9.36 -10.15
CA ASN A 75 6.97 -10.58 -10.90
C ASN A 75 5.52 -10.62 -11.43
N GLU A 76 4.57 -10.06 -10.68
CA GLU A 76 3.17 -9.86 -11.09
C GLU A 76 3.00 -8.67 -12.04
N GLY A 77 4.06 -7.90 -12.28
CA GLY A 77 4.03 -6.74 -13.17
C GLY A 77 3.29 -5.53 -12.61
N ARG A 78 2.95 -5.50 -11.31
CA ARG A 78 2.40 -4.33 -10.61
C ARG A 78 3.47 -3.24 -10.47
N VAL A 79 4.70 -3.62 -10.13
CA VAL A 79 5.89 -2.75 -10.08
C VAL A 79 6.67 -2.90 -11.38
N LYS A 80 6.81 -1.82 -12.15
CA LYS A 80 7.55 -1.86 -13.42
C LYS A 80 9.04 -1.60 -13.27
N LYS A 81 9.43 -0.85 -12.26
CA LYS A 81 10.82 -0.48 -11.98
C LYS A 81 11.01 -0.25 -10.50
N ALA A 82 12.16 -0.63 -9.99
CA ALA A 82 12.63 -0.25 -8.67
C ALA A 82 14.03 0.35 -8.75
N THR A 83 14.26 1.41 -7.97
CA THR A 83 15.57 2.06 -7.81
C THR A 83 15.91 2.19 -6.34
N ILE A 84 17.18 2.10 -6.00
CA ILE A 84 17.65 2.16 -4.61
C ILE A 84 18.48 3.43 -4.44
N SER A 85 18.08 4.30 -3.51
CA SER A 85 18.87 5.44 -3.08
C SER A 85 19.32 5.26 -1.64
N TYR A 86 20.59 5.58 -1.34
CA TYR A 86 21.14 5.35 -0.01
C TYR A 86 22.25 6.36 0.36
N PRO A 87 22.36 6.75 1.64
CA PRO A 87 23.52 7.50 2.12
C PRO A 87 24.75 6.58 2.22
N THR A 88 25.96 7.15 2.12
CA THR A 88 27.24 6.41 2.06
C THR A 88 27.37 5.29 3.10
N GLN A 89 27.02 5.53 4.35
CA GLN A 89 27.11 4.56 5.45
C GLN A 89 26.16 3.37 5.33
N MET A 90 25.09 3.48 4.53
CA MET A 90 24.12 2.40 4.31
C MET A 90 24.46 1.53 3.10
N SER A 91 25.63 1.73 2.47
CA SER A 91 26.08 1.03 1.27
C SER A 91 25.96 -0.50 1.36
N SER A 92 26.41 -1.09 2.47
CA SER A 92 26.33 -2.54 2.67
C SER A 92 24.89 -3.07 2.71
N LEU A 93 23.96 -2.33 3.30
CA LEU A 93 22.55 -2.71 3.30
C LEU A 93 21.94 -2.53 1.90
N ALA A 94 22.24 -1.43 1.22
CA ALA A 94 21.76 -1.15 -0.13
C ALA A 94 22.19 -2.23 -1.13
N VAL A 95 23.44 -2.67 -1.06
CA VAL A 95 23.97 -3.79 -1.86
C VAL A 95 23.22 -5.08 -1.57
N LYS A 96 23.01 -5.44 -0.29
CA LYS A 96 22.25 -6.66 0.07
C LYS A 96 20.81 -6.63 -0.46
N ILE A 97 20.14 -5.48 -0.34
CA ILE A 97 18.78 -5.29 -0.86
C ILE A 97 18.77 -5.42 -2.38
N ARG A 98 19.70 -4.74 -3.08
CA ARG A 98 19.85 -4.82 -4.53
C ARG A 98 20.03 -6.26 -4.97
N ASP A 99 20.98 -6.98 -4.38
CA ASP A 99 21.32 -8.34 -4.77
C ASP A 99 20.13 -9.27 -4.59
N TYR A 100 19.42 -9.16 -3.47
CA TYR A 100 18.19 -9.92 -3.24
C TYR A 100 17.15 -9.65 -4.35
N LEU A 101 16.80 -8.39 -4.58
CA LEU A 101 15.80 -8.02 -5.58
C LEU A 101 16.22 -8.46 -7.00
N GLN A 102 17.49 -8.26 -7.38
CA GLN A 102 18.01 -8.67 -8.68
C GLN A 102 17.96 -10.19 -8.87
N THR A 103 18.39 -10.96 -7.87
CA THR A 103 18.37 -12.43 -7.94
C THR A 103 16.95 -12.98 -8.02
N GLN A 104 16.00 -12.41 -7.28
CA GLN A 104 14.62 -12.95 -7.22
C GLN A 104 13.75 -12.53 -8.42
N THR A 105 14.09 -11.45 -9.12
CA THR A 105 13.24 -10.89 -10.21
C THR A 105 13.91 -10.94 -11.57
N ASN A 106 15.21 -11.28 -11.63
CA ASN A 106 16.05 -11.16 -12.83
C ASN A 106 16.03 -9.75 -13.47
N SER A 107 15.61 -8.74 -12.71
CA SER A 107 15.52 -7.35 -13.17
C SER A 107 16.76 -6.58 -12.74
N LYS A 108 17.23 -5.66 -13.59
CA LYS A 108 18.32 -4.76 -13.22
C LYS A 108 17.82 -3.71 -12.23
N ILE A 109 18.32 -3.75 -11.00
CA ILE A 109 18.01 -2.75 -9.97
C ILE A 109 19.11 -1.68 -9.97
N GLN A 110 18.73 -0.43 -10.26
CA GLN A 110 19.66 0.69 -10.26
C GLN A 110 19.91 1.16 -8.82
N MET A 111 21.15 1.56 -8.54
CA MET A 111 21.53 2.13 -7.24
C MET A 111 22.10 3.53 -7.42
N GLU A 112 21.75 4.42 -6.51
CA GLU A 112 22.21 5.79 -6.43
C GLU A 112 22.70 6.09 -5.00
N LYS A 113 23.98 6.49 -4.88
CA LYS A 113 24.49 7.00 -3.62
C LYS A 113 24.09 8.46 -3.49
N VAL A 114 23.46 8.83 -2.39
CA VAL A 114 23.05 10.22 -2.12
C VAL A 114 23.96 10.82 -1.05
N GLU A 115 24.52 11.99 -1.35
CA GLU A 115 25.25 12.80 -0.38
C GLU A 115 24.32 13.89 0.15
N LEU A 116 23.67 13.58 1.28
CA LEU A 116 22.84 14.54 1.99
C LEU A 116 23.66 15.17 3.12
N ALA A 117 23.37 16.43 3.43
CA ALA A 117 23.93 17.11 4.59
C ALA A 117 22.78 17.75 5.35
N ASN A 118 22.80 17.62 6.67
CA ASN A 118 21.84 18.35 7.50
C ASN A 118 22.12 19.84 7.38
N THR A 119 21.05 20.64 7.45
CA THR A 119 21.11 22.10 7.54
C THR A 119 20.43 22.54 8.82
N ASP A 120 20.49 23.83 9.14
CA ASP A 120 19.78 24.39 10.30
C ASP A 120 18.25 24.21 10.22
N THR A 121 17.71 23.90 9.02
CA THR A 121 16.27 23.78 8.77
C THR A 121 15.82 22.39 8.33
N VAL A 122 16.75 21.51 7.92
CA VAL A 122 16.43 20.18 7.39
C VAL A 122 17.35 19.13 8.00
N THR A 123 16.73 18.12 8.61
CA THR A 123 17.43 16.93 9.11
C THR A 123 17.02 15.71 8.27
N TYR A 124 18.01 15.02 7.72
CA TYR A 124 17.79 13.81 6.94
C TYR A 124 17.94 12.56 7.81
N ASN A 125 17.10 11.56 7.55
CA ASN A 125 17.31 10.23 8.12
C ASN A 125 18.37 9.48 7.33
N MET A 126 19.60 9.53 7.84
CA MET A 126 20.76 8.92 7.20
C MET A 126 20.98 7.45 7.58
N LYS A 127 19.99 6.83 8.23
CA LYS A 127 20.03 5.44 8.72
C LYS A 127 19.08 4.52 7.94
N GLN A 128 18.70 4.93 6.73
CA GLN A 128 17.75 4.19 5.91
C GLN A 128 18.23 4.11 4.46
N VAL A 129 17.94 2.98 3.84
CA VAL A 129 17.94 2.79 2.39
C VAL A 129 16.52 3.02 1.89
N VAL A 130 16.37 3.73 0.78
CA VAL A 130 15.07 3.97 0.15
C VAL A 130 14.99 3.17 -1.15
N VAL A 131 13.98 2.33 -1.26
CA VAL A 131 13.62 1.64 -2.51
C VAL A 131 12.44 2.39 -3.12
N THR A 132 12.65 3.09 -4.22
CA THR A 132 11.60 3.79 -4.95
C THR A 132 11.00 2.83 -5.98
N LEU A 133 9.70 2.52 -5.80
CA LEU A 133 8.92 1.67 -6.68
C LEU A 133 8.16 2.53 -7.68
N TYR A 134 8.17 2.17 -8.95
CA TYR A 134 7.43 2.85 -10.02
C TYR A 134 6.32 1.93 -10.56
N PHE A 135 5.15 2.53 -10.70
CA PHE A 135 3.90 1.87 -11.08
C PHE A 135 3.38 2.44 -12.42
N GLY A 136 2.55 1.67 -13.13
CA GLY A 136 1.95 2.09 -14.40
C GLY A 136 2.87 1.95 -15.62
N SER A 137 2.45 2.44 -16.79
CA SER A 137 3.18 2.28 -18.05
C SER A 137 4.37 3.25 -18.18
N ASN A 138 5.51 2.75 -18.67
CA ASN A 138 6.66 3.57 -19.08
C ASN A 138 6.42 4.23 -20.44
#